data_AF-A0A969ED09-F1
#
_entry.id   AF-A0A969ED09-F1
#
_cell.length_a   1.000
_cell.length_b   1.000
_cell.length_c   1.000
_cell.angle_alpha   90.00
_cell.angle_beta   90.00
_cell.angle_gamma   90.00
#
_symmetry.space_group_name_H-M   'P 1'
#
loop_
_entity.id
_entity.type
_entity.pdbx_description
1 polymer ?
#
loop_
_entity_poly.entity_id
_entity_poly.type
_entity_poly.pdbx_seq_one_letter_code
_entity_poly.pdbx_strand_id
1 'polypeptide(L)'
;MKQLLYLEIPTSAIATVQTWLHQQTAASLGLEAACTILQTATGIQIRTGAAHLTVFLWQHLNTTYLKVMQWSAQPLPSQQAWLNRFTATLKATFPYQPQPFPDIDLTQANIFDG
;
A
#
# COMPACT_ATOMS: atom_id res chain seq x y z
N MET A 1 7.44 -10.88 15.65
CA MET A 1 6.83 -10.08 14.57
C MET A 1 7.22 -8.63 14.73
N LYS A 2 7.52 -7.92 13.64
CA LYS A 2 7.94 -6.51 13.68
C LYS A 2 7.28 -5.71 12.56
N GLN A 3 6.73 -4.54 12.86
CA GLN A 3 6.26 -3.59 11.84
C GLN A 3 7.46 -2.94 11.15
N LEU A 4 7.45 -2.93 9.83
CA LEU A 4 8.52 -2.35 9.01
C LEU A 4 8.09 -1.07 8.30
N LEU A 5 6.86 -1.03 7.81
CA LEU A 5 6.33 0.08 7.02
C LEU A 5 4.83 0.21 7.25
N TYR A 6 4.36 1.45 7.24
CA TYR A 6 2.96 1.83 7.26
C TYR A 6 2.78 3.00 6.30
N LEU A 7 1.86 2.86 5.34
CA LEU A 7 1.60 3.86 4.30
C LEU A 7 0.10 4.08 4.11
N GLU A 8 -0.24 5.33 3.82
CA GLU A 8 -1.55 5.74 3.35
C GLU A 8 -1.50 5.90 1.84
N ILE A 9 -2.40 5.23 1.14
CA ILE A 9 -2.57 5.30 -0.31
C ILE A 9 -3.87 6.07 -0.54
N PRO A 10 -3.83 7.26 -1.17
CA PRO A 10 -4.95 8.19 -1.27
C PRO A 10 -5.96 7.74 -2.34
N THR A 11 -6.51 6.54 -2.17
CA THR A 11 -7.55 5.96 -3.01
C THR A 11 -8.50 5.14 -2.17
N SER A 12 -9.80 5.28 -2.44
CA SER A 12 -10.84 4.41 -1.88
C SER A 12 -10.96 3.08 -2.65
N ALA A 13 -10.25 2.92 -3.76
CA ALA A 13 -10.31 1.73 -4.60
C ALA A 13 -9.28 0.67 -4.18
N ILE A 14 -9.49 0.03 -3.03
CA ILE A 14 -8.58 -1.02 -2.51
C ILE A 14 -8.36 -2.15 -3.53
N ALA A 15 -9.38 -2.50 -4.32
CA ALA A 15 -9.30 -3.52 -5.37
C ALA A 15 -8.24 -3.18 -6.43
N THR A 16 -8.08 -1.91 -6.79
CA THR A 16 -7.05 -1.44 -7.73
C THR A 16 -5.66 -1.62 -7.14
N VAL A 17 -5.48 -1.25 -5.87
CA VAL A 17 -4.20 -1.43 -5.16
C VAL A 17 -3.85 -2.91 -5.02
N GLN A 18 -4.83 -3.74 -4.66
CA GLN A 18 -4.66 -5.19 -4.54
C GLN A 18 -4.32 -5.83 -5.88
N THR A 19 -5.02 -5.47 -6.95
CA THR A 19 -4.75 -5.96 -8.31
C THR A 19 -3.35 -5.60 -8.75
N TRP A 20 -2.94 -4.33 -8.56
CA TRP A 20 -1.59 -3.90 -8.84
C TRP A 20 -0.56 -4.72 -8.04
N LEU A 21 -0.78 -4.91 -6.74
CA LEU A 21 0.12 -5.67 -5.87
C LEU A 21 0.23 -7.14 -6.28
N HIS A 22 -0.87 -7.75 -6.71
CA HIS A 22 -0.95 -9.14 -7.18
C HIS A 22 -0.27 -9.35 -8.52
N GLN A 23 -0.17 -8.33 -9.36
CA GLN A 23 0.57 -8.37 -10.63
C GLN A 23 2.09 -8.26 -10.45
N GLN A 24 2.58 -7.95 -9.25
CA GLN A 24 4.00 -7.78 -9.01
C GLN A 24 4.73 -9.13 -8.92
N THR A 25 5.89 -9.19 -9.55
CA THR A 25 6.88 -10.27 -9.45
C THR A 25 8.07 -9.85 -8.60
N ALA A 26 8.91 -10.81 -8.17
CA ALA A 26 10.13 -10.52 -7.42
C ALA A 26 11.02 -9.48 -8.17
N ALA A 27 11.17 -9.65 -9.48
CA ALA A 27 11.91 -8.71 -10.32
C ALA A 27 11.29 -7.31 -10.34
N SER A 28 9.97 -7.19 -10.51
CA SER A 28 9.30 -5.88 -10.54
C SER A 28 9.42 -5.12 -9.20
N LEU A 29 9.43 -5.84 -8.09
CA LEU A 29 9.63 -5.27 -6.76
C LEU A 29 11.09 -5.00 -6.41
N GLY A 30 12.05 -5.36 -7.27
CA GLY A 30 13.48 -5.25 -6.98
C GLY A 30 13.94 -6.16 -5.84
N LEU A 31 13.27 -7.31 -5.69
CA LEU A 31 13.68 -8.39 -4.80
C LEU A 31 14.67 -9.31 -5.50
N GLU A 32 15.44 -10.07 -4.72
CA GLU A 32 16.31 -11.12 -5.27
C GLU A 32 15.50 -12.23 -5.94
N ALA A 33 16.07 -12.88 -6.96
CA ALA A 33 15.39 -13.91 -7.76
C ALA A 33 14.93 -15.13 -6.93
N ALA A 34 15.59 -15.40 -5.79
CA ALA A 34 15.19 -16.45 -4.86
C ALA A 34 13.92 -16.13 -4.05
N CYS A 35 13.44 -14.88 -4.09
CA CYS A 35 12.22 -14.49 -3.40
C CYS A 35 10.99 -15.02 -4.11
N THR A 36 10.12 -15.71 -3.36
CA THR A 36 8.78 -16.10 -3.81
C THR A 36 7.74 -15.11 -3.30
N ILE A 37 6.82 -14.70 -4.17
CA ILE A 37 5.66 -13.88 -3.83
C ILE A 37 4.42 -14.77 -3.88
N LEU A 38 3.65 -14.78 -2.79
CA LEU A 38 2.39 -15.48 -2.69
C LEU A 38 1.26 -14.46 -2.51
N GLN A 39 0.23 -14.56 -3.35
CA GLN A 39 -0.96 -13.73 -3.21
C GLN A 39 -1.80 -14.21 -2.02
N THR A 40 -2.42 -13.26 -1.34
CA THR A 40 -3.38 -13.51 -0.25
C THR A 40 -4.64 -12.69 -0.52
N ALA A 41 -5.72 -12.99 0.20
CA ALA A 41 -6.99 -12.29 0.05
C ALA A 41 -6.88 -10.77 0.28
N THR A 42 -5.92 -10.32 1.08
CA THR A 42 -5.75 -8.92 1.50
C THR A 42 -4.37 -8.36 1.17
N GLY A 43 -3.59 -8.98 0.29
CA GLY A 43 -2.24 -8.52 -0.04
C GLY A 43 -1.31 -9.63 -0.53
N ILE A 44 -0.04 -9.61 -0.10
CA ILE A 44 0.97 -10.61 -0.50
C ILE A 44 1.85 -11.07 0.67
N GLN A 45 2.44 -12.25 0.53
CA GLN A 45 3.56 -12.73 1.35
C GLN A 45 4.82 -12.82 0.49
N ILE A 46 5.96 -12.43 1.05
CA ILE A 46 7.26 -12.52 0.40
C ILE A 46 8.13 -13.45 1.25
N ARG A 47 8.72 -14.47 0.63
CA ARG A 47 9.53 -15.49 1.31
C ARG A 47 10.86 -15.72 0.59
N THR A 48 11.93 -15.87 1.36
CA THR A 48 13.24 -16.29 0.86
C THR A 48 14.01 -16.98 1.99
N GLY A 49 14.33 -18.27 1.84
CA GLY A 49 14.88 -19.09 2.92
C GLY A 49 14.01 -19.02 4.18
N ALA A 50 14.60 -18.63 5.31
CA ALA A 50 13.90 -18.42 6.58
C ALA A 50 13.27 -17.01 6.74
N ALA A 51 13.51 -16.09 5.80
CA ALA A 51 12.93 -14.76 5.82
C ALA A 51 11.49 -14.77 5.27
N HIS A 52 10.60 -14.07 5.96
CA HIS A 52 9.17 -14.00 5.65
C HIS A 52 8.63 -12.61 6.02
N LEU A 53 8.10 -11.91 5.01
CA LEU A 53 7.35 -10.66 5.14
C LEU A 53 5.91 -10.86 4.70
N THR A 54 5.00 -10.11 5.28
CA THR A 54 3.63 -9.95 4.78
C THR A 54 3.34 -8.48 4.52
N VAL A 55 2.74 -8.22 3.37
CA VAL A 55 2.18 -6.93 2.99
C VAL A 55 0.67 -7.10 3.01
N PHE A 56 -0.02 -6.28 3.80
CA PHE A 56 -1.47 -6.33 3.87
C PHE A 56 -2.07 -4.96 3.62
N LEU A 57 -3.26 -5.00 3.03
CA LEU A 57 -4.08 -3.88 2.63
C LEU A 57 -5.36 -3.90 3.45
N TRP A 58 -5.83 -2.73 3.84
CA TRP A 58 -7.19 -2.53 4.35
C TRP A 58 -7.67 -1.14 3.97
N GLN A 59 -8.98 -0.94 3.98
CA GLN A 59 -9.58 0.34 3.71
C GLN A 59 -10.19 0.90 4.98
N HIS A 60 -10.01 2.20 5.18
CA HIS A 60 -10.77 2.95 6.18
C HIS A 60 -11.20 4.27 5.56
N LEU A 61 -12.51 4.53 5.56
CA LEU A 61 -13.12 5.67 4.87
C LEU A 61 -12.70 5.71 3.38
N ASN A 62 -12.13 6.83 2.95
CA ASN A 62 -11.73 7.08 1.56
C ASN A 62 -10.26 6.74 1.28
N THR A 63 -9.59 6.02 2.19
CA THR A 63 -8.15 5.77 2.11
C THR A 63 -7.85 4.28 2.22
N THR A 64 -6.98 3.81 1.34
CA THR A 64 -6.42 2.46 1.41
C THR A 64 -5.12 2.52 2.18
N TYR A 65 -4.96 1.66 3.17
CA TYR A 65 -3.78 1.57 3.98
C TYR A 65 -2.98 0.33 3.61
N LEU A 66 -1.66 0.46 3.64
CA LEU A 66 -0.72 -0.63 3.42
C LEU A 66 0.20 -0.75 4.62
N LYS A 67 0.42 -1.97 5.09
CA LYS A 67 1.40 -2.26 6.14
C LYS A 67 2.28 -3.44 5.74
N VAL A 68 3.58 -3.30 6.01
CA VAL A 68 4.57 -4.36 5.85
C VAL A 68 5.00 -4.83 7.23
N MET A 69 4.88 -6.14 7.45
CA MET A 69 5.26 -6.80 8.69
C MET A 69 6.31 -7.87 8.42
N GLN A 70 7.34 -7.91 9.26
CA GLN A 70 8.24 -9.04 9.35
C GLN A 70 7.63 -10.13 10.21
N TRP A 71 7.45 -11.30 9.61
CA TRP A 71 6.87 -12.48 10.25
C TRP A 71 7.94 -13.45 10.76
N SER A 72 9.14 -13.42 10.17
CA SER A 72 10.31 -14.21 10.57
C SER A 72 11.22 -13.47 11.57
N ALA A 73 12.12 -14.22 12.21
CA ALA A 73 13.25 -13.64 12.94
C ALA A 73 14.28 -13.01 11.99
N GLN A 74 14.54 -13.67 10.85
CA GLN A 74 15.50 -13.22 9.86
C GLN A 74 14.88 -12.19 8.90
N PRO A 75 15.50 -11.02 8.67
CA PRO A 75 15.03 -10.04 7.69
C PRO A 75 15.25 -10.52 6.26
N LEU A 76 14.55 -9.90 5.32
CA LEU A 76 14.77 -10.10 3.89
C LEU A 76 16.14 -9.51 3.47
N PRO A 77 16.88 -10.10 2.51
CA PRO A 77 18.10 -9.48 1.99
C PRO A 77 17.83 -8.08 1.45
N SER A 78 18.70 -7.11 1.76
CA SER A 78 18.53 -5.71 1.34
C SER A 78 17.19 -5.07 1.74
N GLN A 79 16.56 -5.54 2.84
CA GLN A 79 15.22 -5.12 3.29
C GLN A 79 15.00 -3.60 3.29
N GLN A 80 15.93 -2.82 3.83
CA GLN A 80 15.76 -1.37 3.90
C GLN A 80 15.74 -0.71 2.52
N ALA A 81 16.63 -1.15 1.63
CA ALA A 81 16.66 -0.65 0.24
C ALA A 81 15.38 -1.04 -0.51
N TRP A 82 14.91 -2.27 -0.31
CA TRP A 82 13.64 -2.74 -0.87
C TRP A 82 12.46 -1.91 -0.34
N LEU A 83 12.35 -1.66 0.97
CA LEU A 83 11.28 -0.85 1.56
C LEU A 83 11.24 0.57 0.99
N ASN A 84 12.41 1.19 0.81
CA ASN A 84 12.52 2.52 0.23
C ASN A 84 12.05 2.53 -1.24
N ARG A 85 12.51 1.57 -2.05
CA ARG A 85 12.08 1.43 -3.46
C ARG A 85 10.59 1.14 -3.55
N PHE A 86 10.09 0.20 -2.76
CA PHE A 86 8.68 -0.17 -2.73
C PHE A 86 7.78 1.02 -2.37
N THR A 87 8.20 1.82 -1.39
CA THR A 87 7.51 3.08 -1.01
C THR A 87 7.50 4.08 -2.16
N ALA A 88 8.64 4.29 -2.82
CA ALA A 88 8.75 5.21 -3.95
C ALA A 88 7.88 4.77 -5.13
N THR A 89 7.89 3.47 -5.46
CA THR A 89 7.05 2.88 -6.52
C THR A 89 5.57 3.06 -6.19
N LEU A 90 5.13 2.74 -4.98
CA LEU A 90 3.73 2.92 -4.56
C LEU A 90 3.27 4.38 -4.70
N LYS A 91 4.08 5.34 -4.25
CA LYS A 91 3.76 6.77 -4.36
C LYS A 91 3.71 7.25 -5.82
N ALA A 92 4.53 6.67 -6.69
CA ALA A 92 4.52 6.99 -8.11
C ALA A 92 3.31 6.36 -8.83
N THR A 93 2.90 5.15 -8.45
CA THR A 93 1.73 4.45 -9.02
C THR A 93 0.41 5.05 -8.53
N PHE A 94 0.34 5.43 -7.27
CA PHE A 94 -0.86 5.99 -6.62
C PHE A 94 -0.56 7.39 -6.09
N PRO A 95 -0.32 8.37 -6.98
CA PRO A 95 -0.03 9.73 -6.56
C PRO A 95 -1.23 10.34 -5.83
N TYR A 96 -0.94 11.23 -4.89
CA TYR A 96 -1.98 12.04 -4.28
C TYR A 96 -2.62 12.93 -5.33
N GLN A 97 -3.91 12.75 -5.56
CA GLN A 97 -4.72 13.64 -6.39
C GLN A 97 -5.57 14.49 -5.44
N PRO A 98 -5.33 15.81 -5.34
CA PRO A 98 -6.20 16.69 -4.59
C PRO A 98 -7.60 16.61 -5.21
N GLN A 99 -8.59 16.20 -4.43
CA GLN A 99 -9.98 16.41 -4.86
C GLN A 99 -10.26 17.91 -4.81
N PRO A 100 -10.82 18.49 -5.88
CA PRO A 100 -11.31 19.86 -5.82
C PRO A 100 -12.40 19.94 -4.73
N PHE A 101 -12.47 21.07 -4.04
CA PHE A 101 -13.61 21.33 -3.16
C PHE A 101 -14.89 21.26 -4.00
N PRO A 102 -15.97 20.67 -3.47
CA PRO A 102 -17.26 20.78 -4.13
C PRO A 102 -17.59 22.27 -4.29
N ASP A 103 -18.02 22.69 -5.48
CA ASP A 103 -18.60 24.01 -5.69
C ASP A 103 -19.83 24.11 -4.77
N ILE A 104 -19.71 24.90 -3.70
CA ILE A 104 -20.82 25.19 -2.82
C ILE A 104 -21.57 26.35 -3.44
N ASP A 105 -22.77 26.09 -3.97
CA ASP A 105 -23.66 27.15 -4.40
C ASP A 105 -24.24 27.86 -3.16
N LEU A 106 -23.57 28.95 -2.76
CA LEU A 106 -23.97 29.77 -1.61
C LEU A 106 -25.24 30.58 -1.87
N THR A 107 -25.80 30.58 -3.09
CA THR A 107 -27.03 31.32 -3.41
C THR A 107 -28.29 30.64 -2.86
N GLN A 108 -28.19 29.37 -2.44
CA GLN A 108 -29.28 28.59 -1.85
C GLN A 108 -29.11 28.39 -0.33
N ALA A 109 -28.00 28.84 0.27
CA ALA A 109 -27.68 28.57 1.67
C ALA A 109 -28.09 29.71 2.59
N ASN A 110 -29.41 29.89 2.79
CA ASN A 110 -29.89 30.75 3.86
C ASN A 110 -29.92 29.95 5.17
N ILE A 111 -28.77 29.89 5.85
CA ILE A 111 -28.55 29.13 7.10
C ILE A 111 -28.96 29.91 8.37
N PHE A 112 -29.54 31.11 8.22
CA PHE A 112 -29.89 32.00 9.33
C PHE A 112 -31.35 32.47 9.33
N ASP A 113 -32.24 31.91 8.51
CA ASP A 113 -33.68 32.21 8.61
C ASP A 113 -34.33 31.31 9.68
N GLY A 114 -34.52 31.89 10.86
CA GLY A 114 -35.23 31.32 12.01
C GLY A 114 -35.86 32.42 12.85
#